data_AF-A0A957SB99-F1
#
_entry.id   AF-A0A957SB99-F1
#
_cell.length_a   1.000
_cell.length_b   1.000
_cell.length_c   1.000
_cell.angle_alpha   90.00
_cell.angle_beta   90.00
_cell.angle_gamma   90.00
#
_symmetry.space_group_name_H-M   'P 1'
#
loop_
_entity.id
_entity.type
_entity.pdbx_description
1 polymer ?
#
loop_
_entity_poly.entity_id
_entity_poly.type
_entity_poly.pdbx_seq_one_letter_code
_entity_poly.pdbx_strand_id
1 'polypeptide(L)'
;MKRQRKLFSYVMALMALLLVAACAAPVTAPTTNDASTESSTETTDAAADTADGEEFIVGALHVGSINDAGYNQAHHAGLVAMTENLPNVRLIEAENVPESADAERVMENMIQQGAKLIFPQSFGYLDPALNVAEKYPDVIFMHPAGFKLAD
;
A
#
# COMPACT_ATOMS: atom_id res chain seq x y z
N MET A 1 -13.30 9.22 53.52
CA MET A 1 -12.49 9.12 52.27
C MET A 1 -12.16 7.70 51.83
N LYS A 2 -11.77 6.75 52.71
CA LYS A 2 -11.41 5.38 52.29
C LYS A 2 -12.59 4.52 51.80
N ARG A 3 -13.80 4.69 52.36
CA ARG A 3 -15.03 3.99 51.90
C ARG A 3 -15.51 4.46 50.52
N GLN A 4 -15.39 5.77 50.23
CA GLN A 4 -15.73 6.38 48.93
C GLN A 4 -14.81 5.88 47.80
N ARG A 5 -13.51 5.72 48.07
CA ARG A 5 -12.53 5.16 47.11
C ARG A 5 -12.78 3.68 46.79
N LYS A 6 -13.19 2.88 47.79
CA LYS A 6 -13.56 1.47 47.57
C LYS A 6 -14.86 1.35 46.76
N LEU A 7 -15.85 2.20 47.05
CA LEU A 7 -17.10 2.25 46.29
C LEU A 7 -16.85 2.64 44.82
N PHE A 8 -15.97 3.61 44.56
CA PHE A 8 -15.61 4.02 43.21
C PHE A 8 -14.83 2.93 42.45
N SER A 9 -13.92 2.22 43.11
CA SER A 9 -13.25 1.04 42.52
C SER A 9 -14.22 -0.10 42.21
N TYR A 10 -15.22 -0.35 43.07
CA TYR A 10 -16.22 -1.39 42.79
C TYR A 10 -17.18 -0.99 41.67
N VAL A 11 -17.56 0.29 41.56
CA VAL A 11 -18.38 0.78 40.45
C VAL A 11 -17.63 0.72 39.12
N MET A 12 -16.34 1.07 39.08
CA MET A 12 -15.50 0.92 37.89
C MET A 12 -15.25 -0.55 37.51
N ALA A 13 -15.04 -1.44 38.49
CA ALA A 13 -14.89 -2.87 38.24
C ALA A 13 -16.20 -3.52 37.75
N LEU A 14 -17.36 -3.07 38.24
CA LEU A 14 -18.67 -3.56 37.82
C LEU A 14 -19.05 -3.06 36.42
N MET A 15 -18.63 -1.85 36.04
CA MET A 15 -18.82 -1.30 34.70
C MET A 15 -17.91 -1.95 33.65
N ALA A 16 -16.69 -2.35 34.03
CA ALA A 16 -15.78 -3.13 33.17
C ALA A 16 -16.26 -4.58 32.96
N LEU A 17 -16.98 -5.17 33.93
CA LEU A 17 -17.55 -6.52 33.80
C LEU A 17 -18.81 -6.56 32.92
N LEU A 18 -19.51 -5.42 32.77
CA LEU A 18 -20.73 -5.29 31.96
C LEU A 18 -20.47 -5.06 30.45
N LEU A 19 -19.22 -4.82 30.04
CA LEU A 19 -18.84 -4.56 28.64
C LEU A 19 -18.32 -5.78 27.86
N VAL A 20 -18.22 -6.96 28.50
CA VAL A 20 -17.70 -8.20 27.87
C VAL A 20 -18.81 -9.19 27.48
N ALA A 21 -20.09 -8.84 27.68
CA ALA A 21 -21.24 -9.73 27.43
C ALA A 21 -22.13 -9.32 26.24
N ALA A 22 -21.62 -8.52 25.31
CA ALA A 22 -22.38 -8.02 24.16
C ALA A 22 -21.76 -8.45 22.83
N CYS A 23 -21.82 -9.76 22.53
CA CYS A 23 -22.15 -10.34 21.22
C CYS A 23 -21.79 -11.84 21.20
N ALA A 24 -22.69 -12.68 21.73
CA ALA A 24 -22.77 -14.09 21.37
C ALA A 24 -24.25 -14.50 21.36
N ALA A 25 -24.83 -14.60 20.17
CA ALA A 25 -26.08 -15.32 19.93
C ALA A 25 -26.09 -15.86 18.47
N PRO A 26 -26.80 -16.96 18.20
CA PRO A 26 -26.39 -17.99 17.25
C PRO A 26 -27.03 -17.88 15.86
N VAL A 27 -26.38 -18.57 14.92
CA VAL A 27 -26.80 -18.90 13.55
C VAL A 27 -28.22 -19.47 13.47
N THR A 28 -29.00 -18.99 12.51
CA THR A 28 -29.98 -19.78 11.74
C THR A 28 -29.99 -19.29 10.29
N ALA A 29 -29.68 -20.20 9.36
CA ALA A 29 -29.75 -20.01 7.92
C ALA A 29 -31.16 -20.30 7.39
N PRO A 30 -31.49 -19.87 6.16
CA PRO A 30 -32.26 -20.67 5.24
C PRO A 30 -31.37 -21.18 4.10
N THR A 31 -31.46 -22.48 3.91
CA THR A 31 -30.92 -23.29 2.82
C THR A 31 -31.46 -22.85 1.46
N THR A 32 -30.57 -22.76 0.46
CA THR A 32 -30.75 -23.41 -0.85
C THR A 32 -29.38 -23.63 -1.50
N ASN A 33 -29.05 -24.90 -1.69
CA ASN A 33 -27.95 -25.39 -2.51
C ASN A 33 -28.11 -24.89 -3.95
N ASP A 34 -26.99 -24.53 -4.59
CA ASP A 34 -26.65 -25.22 -5.83
C ASP A 34 -25.15 -25.43 -5.91
N ALA A 35 -24.79 -26.61 -6.42
CA ALA A 35 -23.46 -27.18 -6.43
C ALA A 35 -22.64 -26.62 -7.60
N SER A 36 -21.33 -26.46 -7.39
CA SER A 36 -20.31 -27.04 -8.26
C SER A 36 -18.94 -26.97 -7.59
N THR A 37 -18.45 -28.16 -7.29
CA THR A 37 -17.06 -28.56 -7.11
C THR A 37 -16.12 -27.89 -8.11
N GLU A 38 -15.06 -27.25 -7.61
CA GLU A 38 -13.72 -27.50 -8.16
C GLU A 38 -12.67 -27.34 -7.06
N SER A 39 -11.97 -28.44 -6.87
CA SER A 39 -10.74 -28.57 -6.10
C SER A 39 -9.63 -27.93 -6.91
N SER A 40 -8.81 -27.10 -6.28
CA SER A 40 -7.39 -26.97 -6.62
C SER A 40 -6.65 -26.53 -5.38
N THR A 41 -6.15 -27.55 -4.69
CA THR A 41 -4.88 -27.45 -3.99
C THR A 41 -3.82 -27.13 -5.04
N GLU A 42 -3.21 -25.95 -4.95
CA GLU A 42 -1.82 -25.79 -5.36
C GLU A 42 -1.05 -25.17 -4.20
N THR A 43 -0.28 -26.04 -3.56
CA THR A 43 1.04 -25.70 -3.06
C THR A 43 1.82 -25.04 -4.19
N THR A 44 2.30 -23.83 -3.98
CA THR A 44 3.64 -23.47 -4.46
C THR A 44 4.36 -22.81 -3.32
N ASP A 45 5.17 -23.65 -2.69
CA ASP A 45 6.38 -23.26 -1.99
C ASP A 45 7.17 -22.27 -2.85
N ALA A 46 7.37 -21.07 -2.31
CA ALA A 46 8.45 -20.18 -2.71
C ALA A 46 8.97 -19.51 -1.44
N ALA A 47 9.38 -20.34 -0.48
CA ALA A 47 10.43 -19.92 0.43
C ALA A 47 11.77 -20.01 -0.33
N ALA A 48 12.38 -18.83 -0.47
CA ALA A 48 13.80 -18.55 -0.67
C ALA A 48 14.45 -18.94 -2.01
N ASP A 49 14.84 -17.92 -2.78
CA ASP A 49 16.19 -17.88 -3.32
C ASP A 49 16.79 -16.46 -3.20
N THR A 50 17.99 -16.43 -2.64
CA THR A 50 19.00 -15.36 -2.62
C THR A 50 18.67 -13.97 -2.02
N ALA A 51 18.93 -13.84 -0.72
CA ALA A 51 19.39 -12.60 -0.09
C ALA A 51 20.84 -12.24 -0.53
N ASP A 52 21.06 -12.22 -1.84
CA ASP A 52 22.28 -11.79 -2.54
C ASP A 52 21.94 -11.18 -3.93
N GLY A 53 20.68 -10.79 -4.12
CA GLY A 53 20.18 -10.14 -5.33
C GLY A 53 20.55 -8.66 -5.38
N GLU A 54 20.81 -8.16 -6.60
CA GLU A 54 21.01 -6.74 -6.87
C GLU A 54 19.86 -5.89 -6.28
N GLU A 55 20.20 -4.76 -5.65
CA GLU A 55 19.21 -3.85 -5.06
C GLU A 55 18.21 -3.38 -6.13
N PHE A 56 16.93 -3.70 -5.95
CA PHE A 56 15.86 -3.27 -6.83
C PHE A 56 15.28 -1.92 -6.35
N ILE A 57 15.49 -0.87 -7.13
CA ILE A 57 15.10 0.48 -6.74
C ILE A 57 13.73 0.82 -7.33
N VAL A 58 12.82 1.22 -6.45
CA VAL A 58 11.47 1.71 -6.78
C VAL A 58 11.41 3.22 -6.55
N GLY A 59 11.00 3.97 -7.57
CA GLY A 59 10.72 5.39 -7.47
C GLY A 59 9.23 5.67 -7.32
N ALA A 60 8.87 6.69 -6.55
CA ALA A 60 7.51 7.22 -6.53
C ALA A 60 7.49 8.75 -6.43
N LEU A 61 6.63 9.38 -7.22
CA LEU A 61 6.40 10.82 -7.16
C LEU A 61 4.97 11.11 -6.72
N HIS A 62 4.85 11.99 -5.73
CA HIS A 62 3.60 12.42 -5.10
C HIS A 62 3.29 13.86 -5.51
N VAL A 63 2.01 14.14 -5.82
CA VAL A 63 1.56 15.51 -6.13
C VAL A 63 1.47 16.38 -4.87
N GLY A 64 1.29 15.77 -3.71
CA GLY A 64 1.25 16.44 -2.42
C GLY A 64 2.31 15.91 -1.46
N SER A 65 2.11 16.19 -0.17
CA SER A 65 2.93 15.63 0.88
C SER A 65 2.45 14.24 1.28
N ILE A 66 3.38 13.32 1.59
CA ILE A 66 3.08 12.00 2.16
C ILE A 66 2.42 12.07 3.56
N ASN A 67 2.35 13.25 4.17
CA ASN A 67 1.69 13.50 5.45
C ASN A 67 0.34 14.23 5.31
N ASP A 68 -0.32 14.12 4.15
CA ASP A 68 -1.58 14.82 3.83
C ASP A 68 -2.83 14.25 4.52
N ALA A 69 -2.70 13.20 5.34
CA ALA A 69 -3.82 12.49 5.96
C ALA A 69 -4.82 11.89 4.96
N GLY A 70 -4.39 11.62 3.73
CA GLY A 70 -5.27 11.20 2.65
C GLY A 70 -4.56 10.39 1.56
N TYR A 71 -4.64 10.88 0.33
CA TYR A 71 -4.25 10.14 -0.87
C TYR A 71 -2.76 9.83 -0.89
N ASN A 72 -1.90 10.84 -0.76
CA ASN A 72 -0.45 10.64 -0.84
C ASN A 72 0.04 9.81 0.36
N GLN A 73 -0.54 10.02 1.55
CA GLN A 73 -0.22 9.18 2.72
C GLN A 73 -0.59 7.71 2.53
N ALA A 74 -1.77 7.41 1.96
CA ALA A 74 -2.18 6.04 1.71
C ALA A 74 -1.25 5.35 0.69
N HIS A 75 -0.85 6.07 -0.36
CA HIS A 75 0.12 5.60 -1.33
C HIS A 75 1.50 5.33 -0.71
N HIS A 76 2.01 6.27 0.08
CA HIS A 76 3.26 6.11 0.81
C HIS A 76 3.22 4.90 1.75
N ALA A 77 2.14 4.72 2.52
CA ALA A 77 1.98 3.57 3.39
C ALA A 77 2.03 2.23 2.63
N GLY A 78 1.44 2.17 1.44
CA GLY A 78 1.54 0.98 0.57
C GLY A 78 2.97 0.72 0.08
N LEU A 79 3.71 1.76 -0.30
CA LEU A 79 5.10 1.65 -0.73
C LEU A 79 6.03 1.24 0.43
N VAL A 80 5.81 1.78 1.63
CA VAL A 80 6.51 1.35 2.84
C VAL A 80 6.24 -0.12 3.12
N ALA A 81 4.97 -0.54 3.12
CA ALA A 81 4.61 -1.93 3.31
C ALA A 81 5.27 -2.85 2.27
N MET A 82 5.39 -2.42 1.01
CA MET A 82 6.15 -3.15 -0.02
C MET A 82 7.62 -3.34 0.39
N THR A 83 8.31 -2.27 0.82
CA THR A 83 9.72 -2.38 1.26
C THR A 83 9.91 -3.24 2.51
N GLU A 84 8.92 -3.31 3.40
CA GLU A 84 8.97 -4.15 4.60
C GLU A 84 8.77 -5.64 4.28
N ASN A 85 8.05 -5.95 3.20
CA ASN A 85 7.66 -7.32 2.85
C ASN A 85 8.46 -7.95 1.70
N LEU A 86 9.26 -7.15 0.96
CA LEU A 86 10.09 -7.63 -0.14
C LEU A 86 11.59 -7.45 0.16
N PRO A 87 12.41 -8.49 0.03
CA PRO A 87 13.86 -8.36 0.22
C PRO A 87 14.49 -7.55 -0.90
N ASN A 88 15.62 -6.87 -0.59
CA ASN A 88 16.44 -6.13 -1.55
C ASN A 88 15.72 -5.01 -2.33
N VAL A 89 14.62 -4.46 -1.80
CA VAL A 89 13.91 -3.32 -2.41
C VAL A 89 14.27 -2.02 -1.69
N ARG A 90 14.71 -1.00 -2.44
CA ARG A 90 14.89 0.36 -1.93
C ARG A 90 13.88 1.31 -2.56
N LEU A 91 13.23 2.11 -1.72
CA LEU A 91 12.28 3.13 -2.15
C LEU A 91 12.95 4.52 -2.19
N ILE A 92 12.72 5.26 -3.27
CA ILE A 92 13.03 6.69 -3.38
C ILE A 92 11.75 7.47 -3.71
N GLU A 93 11.52 8.57 -3.01
CA GLU A 93 10.28 9.35 -3.14
C GLU A 93 10.56 10.83 -3.39
N ALA A 94 9.66 11.47 -4.16
CA ALA A 94 9.61 12.91 -4.33
C ALA A 94 8.19 13.41 -3.98
N GLU A 95 8.11 14.42 -3.11
CA GLU A 95 6.86 15.05 -2.69
C GLU A 95 6.63 16.39 -3.40
N ASN A 96 5.37 16.83 -3.44
CA ASN A 96 4.96 18.14 -3.96
C ASN A 96 5.44 18.40 -5.40
N VAL A 97 5.45 17.35 -6.22
CA VAL A 97 5.78 17.48 -7.64
C VAL A 97 4.56 18.08 -8.35
N PRO A 98 4.68 19.16 -9.12
CA PRO A 98 3.56 19.70 -9.87
C PRO A 98 3.27 18.84 -11.11
N GLU A 99 2.00 18.77 -11.53
CA GLU A 99 1.56 18.14 -12.78
C GLU A 99 1.96 18.98 -14.00
N SER A 100 3.27 19.04 -14.25
CA SER A 100 3.89 19.80 -15.34
C SER A 100 5.07 19.02 -15.91
N ALA A 101 5.82 19.63 -16.83
CA ALA A 101 7.07 19.06 -17.35
C ALA A 101 8.12 18.77 -16.25
N ASP A 102 7.97 19.33 -15.05
CA ASP A 102 8.82 18.97 -13.91
C ASP A 102 8.69 17.50 -13.51
N ALA A 103 7.52 16.87 -13.72
CA ALA A 103 7.31 15.46 -13.41
C ALA A 103 8.22 14.55 -14.24
N GLU A 104 8.43 14.86 -15.53
CA GLU A 104 9.38 14.11 -16.38
C GLU A 104 10.79 14.18 -15.81
N ARG A 105 11.25 15.39 -15.47
CA ARG A 105 12.59 15.62 -14.90
C ARG A 105 12.79 14.85 -13.60
N VAL A 106 11.76 14.78 -12.74
CA VAL A 106 11.81 14.01 -11.49
C VAL A 106 11.91 12.51 -11.78
N MET A 107 11.10 11.99 -12.71
CA MET A 107 11.16 10.58 -13.11
C MET A 107 12.53 10.22 -13.71
N GLU A 108 13.05 11.04 -14.63
CA GLU A 108 14.39 10.84 -15.22
C GLU A 108 15.49 10.86 -14.14
N ASN A 109 15.36 11.72 -13.12
CA ASN A 109 16.30 11.72 -12.00
C ASN A 109 16.20 10.45 -11.13
N MET A 110 15.01 9.90 -10.93
CA MET A 110 14.84 8.60 -10.26
C MET A 110 15.49 7.46 -11.06
N ILE A 111 15.35 7.47 -12.39
CA ILE A 111 16.00 6.49 -13.28
C ILE A 111 17.53 6.61 -13.18
N GLN A 112 18.08 7.83 -13.15
CA GLN A 112 19.51 8.07 -12.95
C GLN A 112 20.02 7.56 -11.60
N GLN A 113 19.16 7.55 -10.57
CA GLN A 113 19.46 6.94 -9.27
C GLN A 113 19.33 5.42 -9.27
N GLY A 114 18.93 4.81 -10.40
CA GLY A 114 18.83 3.37 -10.61
C GLY A 114 17.42 2.80 -10.53
N ALA A 115 16.38 3.62 -10.43
CA ALA A 115 15.00 3.11 -10.36
C ALA A 115 14.64 2.28 -11.61
N LYS A 116 14.11 1.08 -11.37
CA LYS A 116 13.63 0.14 -12.40
C LYS A 116 12.11 0.06 -12.47
N LEU A 117 11.43 0.58 -11.44
CA LEU A 117 9.99 0.71 -11.37
C LEU A 117 9.65 2.11 -10.85
N ILE A 118 8.74 2.81 -11.51
CA ILE A 118 8.28 4.14 -11.12
C ILE A 118 6.76 4.16 -10.95
N PHE A 119 6.30 4.67 -9.81
CA PHE A 119 4.90 4.97 -9.51
C PHE A 119 4.64 6.49 -9.63
N PRO A 120 4.12 6.96 -10.76
CA PRO A 120 3.70 8.35 -10.90
C PRO A 120 2.33 8.57 -10.26
N GLN A 121 2.26 9.03 -9.00
CA GLN A 121 1.03 9.02 -8.20
C GLN A 121 0.18 10.30 -8.35
N SER A 122 -0.27 10.59 -9.57
CA SER A 122 -1.32 11.57 -9.85
C SER A 122 -1.87 11.36 -11.25
N PHE A 123 -3.16 11.60 -11.47
CA PHE A 123 -3.76 11.43 -12.79
C PHE A 123 -3.08 12.28 -13.88
N GLY A 124 -2.65 13.50 -13.54
CA GLY A 124 -1.96 14.39 -14.47
C GLY A 124 -0.52 13.97 -14.80
N TYR A 125 0.00 12.89 -14.21
CA TYR A 125 1.31 12.35 -14.57
C TYR A 125 1.26 11.33 -15.72
N LEU A 126 0.10 10.99 -16.26
CA LEU A 126 -0.01 9.98 -17.32
C LEU A 126 0.81 10.35 -18.55
N ASP A 127 0.59 11.53 -19.13
CA ASP A 127 1.30 11.95 -20.34
C ASP A 127 2.82 12.11 -20.08
N PRO A 128 3.28 12.76 -18.98
CA PRO A 128 4.69 12.74 -18.60
C PRO A 128 5.28 11.33 -18.47
N ALA A 129 4.56 10.39 -17.85
CA ALA A 129 5.05 9.03 -17.63
C ALA A 129 5.16 8.25 -18.95
N LEU A 130 4.22 8.42 -19.87
CA LEU A 130 4.30 7.85 -21.22
C LEU A 130 5.52 8.37 -21.98
N ASN A 131 5.74 9.70 -21.97
CA ASN A 131 6.90 10.31 -22.61
C ASN A 131 8.24 9.78 -22.07
N VAL A 132 8.33 9.53 -20.76
CA VAL A 132 9.54 8.97 -20.15
C VAL A 132 9.65 7.46 -20.44
N ALA A 133 8.55 6.71 -20.39
CA ALA A 133 8.54 5.28 -20.72
C ALA A 133 9.06 5.00 -22.14
N GLU A 134 8.68 5.82 -23.13
CA GLU A 134 9.20 5.72 -24.50
C GLU A 134 10.72 5.90 -24.59
N LYS A 135 11.31 6.75 -23.75
CA LYS A 135 12.76 7.00 -23.70
C LYS A 135 13.53 5.92 -22.93
N TYR A 136 12.86 5.24 -21.99
CA TYR A 136 13.48 4.30 -21.06
C TYR A 136 12.71 2.96 -21.03
N PRO A 137 12.79 2.16 -22.11
CA PRO A 137 12.00 0.93 -22.24
C PRO A 137 12.35 -0.15 -21.20
N ASP A 138 13.51 -0.04 -20.55
CA ASP A 138 13.95 -0.95 -19.48
C ASP A 138 13.38 -0.59 -18.09
N VAL A 139 12.59 0.49 -17.98
CA VAL A 139 11.98 0.97 -16.74
C VAL A 139 10.48 0.78 -16.80
N ILE A 140 9.91 0.14 -15.78
CA ILE A 140 8.48 -0.13 -15.68
C ILE A 140 7.79 1.09 -15.05
N PHE A 141 6.66 1.51 -15.63
CA PHE A 141 5.82 2.59 -15.08
C PHE A 141 4.45 2.06 -14.67
N MET A 142 4.03 2.34 -13.44
CA MET A 142 2.73 1.92 -12.91
C MET A 142 1.90 3.15 -12.52
N HIS A 143 1.19 3.70 -13.50
CA HIS A 143 0.37 4.90 -13.32
C HIS A 143 -1.01 4.56 -12.73
N PRO A 144 -1.39 5.11 -11.55
CA PRO A 144 -2.71 4.91 -10.97
C PRO A 144 -3.79 5.62 -11.81
N ALA A 145 -4.90 4.93 -12.07
CA ALA A 145 -6.00 5.44 -12.91
C ALA A 145 -5.62 5.79 -14.36
N GLY A 146 -4.49 5.25 -14.87
CA GLY A 146 -4.11 5.38 -16.27
C GLY A 146 -5.08 4.65 -17.20
N PHE A 147 -5.28 5.18 -18.41
CA PHE A 147 -6.17 4.61 -19.42
C PHE A 147 -5.46 4.35 -20.77
N LYS A 148 -4.14 4.49 -20.79
CA LYS A 148 -3.26 4.26 -21.93
C LYS A 148 -1.98 3.57 -21.43
N LEU A 149 -1.35 2.82 -22.32
CA LEU A 149 -0.02 2.24 -22.12
C LEU A 149 0.94 2.91 -23.10
N ALA A 150 2.24 2.89 -22.78
CA ALA A 150 3.28 3.21 -23.75
C ALA A 150 3.38 2.08 -24.77
N ASP A 151 3.77 2.42 -26.01
CA ASP A 151 3.87 1.49 -27.14
C ASP A 151 5.09 0.56 -27.05
#